data_AF-A0A920LNH7-F1
#
_entry.id   AF-A0A920LNH7-F1
#
_cell.length_a   1.000
_cell.length_b   1.000
_cell.length_c   1.000
_cell.angle_alpha   90.00
_cell.angle_beta   90.00
_cell.angle_gamma   90.00
#
_symmetry.space_group_name_H-M   'P 1'
#
loop_
_entity.id
_entity.type
_entity.pdbx_description
1 polymer ?
#
loop_
_entity_poly.entity_id
_entity_poly.type
_entity_poly.pdbx_seq_one_letter_code
_entity_poly.pdbx_strand_id
1 'polypeptide(L)'
;MAMSSFMVMSGISHTRRDHDHLRRHIRDGEDVRLRDVTTSYAVLAVAGPNSPRLLCAVTDADLSDDAFPPYRMRHTHIGHAPVFAQRLSFTGETGGDFRHARFRGTCARNHSEAGQPLGLRLAGGEALNALRIEKGFLHWGADMAYTEAPYQLGLDFICKPGKTLPFIGRDACLARKADPKGPCLRSVRLADPDAILHHNEPVLRDGQIIGFVTAARSVRCRRRPWAVPCLAA
;
A
#
# COMPACT_ATOMS: atom_id res chain seq x y z
N MET A 1 18.01 -5.23 22.81
CA MET A 1 18.91 -5.10 21.64
C MET A 1 18.16 -4.36 20.55
N ALA A 2 18.79 -3.37 19.89
CA ALA A 2 18.16 -2.68 18.77
C ALA A 2 18.00 -3.65 17.59
N MET A 3 16.90 -3.53 16.82
CA MET A 3 16.75 -4.30 15.58
C MET A 3 17.82 -3.86 14.58
N SER A 4 18.60 -4.83 14.07
CA SER A 4 19.67 -4.60 13.09
C SER A 4 19.30 -5.06 11.67
N SER A 5 18.06 -5.54 11.47
CA SER A 5 17.57 -6.03 10.18
C SER A 5 16.18 -5.49 9.90
N PHE A 6 15.98 -5.00 8.67
CA PHE A 6 14.73 -4.42 8.19
C PHE A 6 14.35 -5.03 6.85
N MET A 7 13.05 -5.22 6.63
CA MET A 7 12.50 -5.57 5.32
C MET A 7 11.81 -4.33 4.74
N VAL A 8 12.33 -3.82 3.64
CA VAL A 8 11.73 -2.69 2.91
C VAL A 8 10.85 -3.22 1.78
N MET A 9 9.62 -2.75 1.70
CA MET A 9 8.68 -3.10 0.65
C MET A 9 8.55 -1.92 -0.32
N SER A 10 8.84 -2.17 -1.59
CA SER A 10 8.67 -1.22 -2.69
C SER A 10 7.52 -1.67 -3.60
N GLY A 11 6.97 -0.73 -4.36
CA GLY A 11 6.08 -1.07 -5.48
C GLY A 11 6.82 -1.88 -6.55
N ILE A 12 6.08 -2.74 -7.26
CA ILE A 12 6.64 -3.68 -8.26
C ILE A 12 7.44 -2.98 -9.37
N SER A 13 7.06 -1.76 -9.75
CA SER A 13 7.72 -0.95 -10.79
C SER A 13 8.85 -0.05 -10.25
N HIS A 14 9.05 0.00 -8.93
CA HIS A 14 9.97 0.96 -8.29
C HIS A 14 11.15 0.30 -7.58
N THR A 15 11.23 -1.04 -7.57
CA THR A 15 12.26 -1.81 -6.86
C THR A 15 13.69 -1.32 -7.14
N ARG A 16 14.05 -1.11 -8.42
CA ARG A 16 15.39 -0.65 -8.80
C ARG A 16 15.65 0.78 -8.37
N ARG A 17 14.69 1.69 -8.60
CA ARG A 17 14.78 3.10 -8.21
C ARG A 17 15.06 3.22 -6.71
N ASP A 18 14.27 2.52 -5.91
CA ASP A 18 14.33 2.60 -4.45
C ASP A 18 15.59 1.92 -3.91
N HIS A 19 15.98 0.77 -4.48
CA HIS A 19 17.24 0.11 -4.17
C HIS A 19 18.45 1.01 -4.45
N ASP A 20 18.49 1.65 -5.63
CA ASP A 20 19.59 2.54 -6.02
C ASP A 20 19.58 3.84 -5.20
N HIS A 21 18.41 4.31 -4.78
CA HIS A 21 18.32 5.42 -3.84
C HIS A 21 18.93 5.04 -2.49
N LEU A 22 18.52 3.90 -1.90
CA LEU A 22 19.07 3.44 -0.62
C LEU A 22 20.58 3.21 -0.71
N ARG A 23 21.05 2.53 -1.76
CA ARG A 23 22.47 2.24 -1.98
C ARG A 23 23.32 3.50 -2.01
N ARG A 24 22.87 4.56 -2.69
CA ARG A 24 23.59 5.85 -2.77
C ARG A 24 23.68 6.60 -1.44
N HIS A 25 22.85 6.26 -0.46
CA HIS A 25 22.83 6.89 0.84
C HIS A 25 23.54 6.08 1.93
N ILE A 26 24.12 4.93 1.59
CA ILE A 26 25.07 4.21 2.45
C ILE A 26 26.41 4.96 2.37
N ARG A 27 26.88 5.48 3.50
CA ARG A 27 28.10 6.29 3.58
C ARG A 27 29.34 5.42 3.77
N ASP A 28 30.50 5.98 3.44
CA ASP A 28 31.77 5.31 3.71
C ASP A 28 31.93 5.02 5.20
N GLY A 29 32.33 3.79 5.52
CA GLY A 29 32.49 3.32 6.90
C GLY A 29 31.22 2.78 7.57
N GLU A 30 30.04 2.86 6.93
CA GLU A 30 28.82 2.24 7.46
C GLU A 30 28.77 0.73 7.14
N ASP A 31 28.52 -0.11 8.15
CA ASP A 31 28.29 -1.55 7.97
C ASP A 31 26.81 -1.84 7.68
N VAL A 32 26.39 -1.55 6.46
CA VAL A 32 25.02 -1.80 5.98
C VAL A 32 25.05 -2.78 4.81
N ARG A 33 24.28 -3.86 4.92
CA ARG A 33 24.08 -4.83 3.83
C ARG A 33 22.71 -4.66 3.22
N LEU A 34 22.65 -4.13 2.00
CA LEU A 34 21.42 -4.03 1.21
C LEU A 34 21.33 -5.21 0.24
N ARG A 35 20.21 -5.94 0.27
CA ARG A 35 19.96 -7.08 -0.62
C ARG A 35 18.56 -7.03 -1.19
N ASP A 36 18.46 -7.05 -2.51
CA ASP A 36 17.19 -7.30 -3.19
C ASP A 36 16.79 -8.78 -3.02
N VAL A 37 15.65 -8.99 -2.36
CA VAL A 37 15.07 -10.32 -2.10
C VAL A 37 13.73 -10.50 -2.81
N THR A 38 13.41 -9.66 -3.79
CA THR A 38 12.11 -9.64 -4.49
C THR A 38 11.76 -11.01 -5.06
N THR A 39 12.70 -11.66 -5.76
CA THR A 39 12.50 -13.01 -6.32
C THR A 39 12.54 -14.11 -5.26
N SER A 40 13.13 -13.82 -4.09
CA SER A 40 13.25 -14.77 -2.98
C SER A 40 11.96 -14.94 -2.19
N TYR A 41 10.97 -14.04 -2.33
CA TYR A 41 9.64 -14.17 -1.70
C TYR A 41 8.49 -14.10 -2.70
N ALA A 42 7.39 -14.80 -2.40
CA ALA A 42 6.08 -14.53 -2.99
C ALA A 42 5.19 -13.98 -1.90
N VAL A 43 4.27 -13.10 -2.27
CA VAL A 43 3.31 -12.52 -1.34
C VAL A 43 1.92 -13.01 -1.71
N LEU A 44 1.22 -13.61 -0.76
CA LEU A 44 -0.21 -13.87 -0.85
C LEU A 44 -0.92 -12.90 0.08
N ALA A 45 -1.76 -12.03 -0.47
CA ALA A 45 -2.61 -11.16 0.31
C ALA A 45 -3.95 -11.86 0.54
N VAL A 46 -4.36 -11.97 1.80
CA VAL A 46 -5.69 -12.46 2.19
C VAL A 46 -6.43 -11.29 2.80
N ALA A 47 -7.58 -10.92 2.23
CA ALA A 47 -8.37 -9.80 2.72
C ALA A 47 -9.87 -10.08 2.61
N GLY A 48 -10.63 -9.54 3.56
CA GLY A 48 -12.08 -9.63 3.61
C GLY A 48 -12.60 -10.14 4.97
N PRO A 49 -13.92 -10.13 5.17
CA PRO A 49 -14.54 -10.42 6.47
C PRO A 49 -14.31 -11.85 6.95
N ASN A 50 -14.15 -12.82 6.02
CA ASN A 50 -13.85 -14.20 6.35
C ASN A 50 -12.34 -14.49 6.51
N SER A 51 -11.47 -13.49 6.35
CA SER A 51 -10.02 -13.69 6.48
C SER A 51 -9.60 -14.26 7.84
N PRO A 52 -10.18 -13.87 9.00
CA PRO A 52 -9.78 -14.48 10.27
C PRO A 52 -10.10 -15.98 10.31
N ARG A 53 -11.29 -16.38 9.83
CA ARG A 53 -11.71 -17.78 9.76
C ARG A 53 -10.81 -18.61 8.85
N LEU A 54 -10.44 -18.06 7.69
CA LEU A 54 -9.51 -18.71 6.77
C LEU A 54 -8.14 -18.89 7.40
N LEU A 55 -7.62 -17.84 8.05
CA LEU A 55 -6.29 -17.88 8.65
C LEU A 55 -6.22 -18.88 9.81
N CYS A 56 -7.23 -18.94 10.68
CA CYS A 56 -7.31 -19.97 11.73
C CYS A 56 -7.35 -21.40 11.17
N ALA A 57 -7.85 -21.61 9.94
CA ALA A 57 -7.90 -22.94 9.33
C ALA A 57 -6.55 -23.38 8.74
N VAL A 58 -5.59 -22.46 8.54
CA VAL A 58 -4.31 -22.76 7.88
C VAL A 58 -3.09 -22.51 8.76
N THR A 59 -3.26 -21.96 9.97
CA THR A 59 -2.19 -21.76 10.95
C THR A 59 -2.69 -21.92 12.38
N ASP A 60 -1.85 -22.51 13.24
CA ASP A 60 -2.09 -22.60 14.68
C ASP A 60 -1.70 -21.33 15.44
N ALA A 61 -1.10 -20.36 14.74
CA ALA A 61 -0.63 -19.14 15.38
C ALA A 61 -1.80 -18.21 15.70
N ASP A 62 -1.85 -17.67 16.92
CA ASP A 62 -2.91 -16.75 17.33
C ASP A 62 -2.82 -15.44 16.52
N LEU A 63 -3.78 -15.24 15.61
CA LEU A 63 -3.89 -14.07 14.73
C LEU A 63 -5.07 -13.17 15.14
N SER A 64 -5.51 -13.26 16.39
CA SER A 64 -6.44 -12.29 16.99
C SER A 64 -5.84 -10.88 17.01
N ASP A 65 -6.70 -9.87 17.16
CA ASP A 65 -6.24 -8.47 17.18
C ASP A 65 -5.40 -8.15 18.43
N ASP A 66 -5.65 -8.84 19.55
CA ASP A 66 -4.86 -8.70 20.78
C ASP A 66 -3.45 -9.28 20.62
N ALA A 67 -3.34 -10.50 20.04
CA ALA A 67 -2.04 -11.17 19.86
C ALA A 67 -1.26 -10.66 18.64
N PHE A 68 -1.95 -10.20 17.60
CA PHE A 68 -1.34 -9.72 16.37
C PHE A 68 -2.03 -8.45 15.82
N PRO A 69 -1.81 -7.31 16.49
CA PRO A 69 -2.48 -6.06 16.13
C PRO A 69 -2.04 -5.52 14.76
N PRO A 70 -2.83 -4.62 14.14
CA PRO A 70 -2.49 -3.98 12.88
C PRO A 70 -1.09 -3.33 12.88
N TYR A 71 -0.49 -3.24 11.70
CA TYR A 71 0.85 -2.67 11.50
C TYR A 71 1.95 -3.42 12.27
N ARG A 72 1.78 -4.73 12.43
CA ARG A 72 2.81 -5.64 12.94
C ARG A 72 3.21 -6.64 11.88
N MET A 73 4.43 -7.13 12.03
CA MET A 73 4.99 -8.21 11.24
C MET A 73 5.55 -9.26 12.19
N ARG A 74 5.35 -10.53 11.88
CA ARG A 74 5.93 -11.63 12.65
C ARG A 74 6.29 -12.80 11.76
N HIS A 75 7.26 -13.59 12.22
CA HIS A 75 7.52 -14.90 11.67
C HIS A 75 6.49 -15.90 12.25
N THR A 76 5.90 -16.72 11.39
CA THR A 76 4.94 -17.77 11.77
C THR A 76 4.98 -18.90 10.74
N HIS A 77 4.06 -19.85 10.84
CA HIS A 77 3.91 -20.95 9.88
C HIS A 77 2.49 -21.01 9.32
N ILE A 78 2.34 -21.42 8.06
CA ILE A 78 1.07 -21.81 7.45
C ILE A 78 1.21 -23.27 7.03
N GLY A 79 0.48 -24.16 7.70
CA GLY A 79 0.86 -25.57 7.79
C GLY A 79 2.32 -25.69 8.24
N HIS A 80 3.14 -26.44 7.50
CA HIS A 80 4.57 -26.60 7.78
C HIS A 80 5.47 -25.53 7.13
N ALA A 81 4.91 -24.59 6.37
CA ALA A 81 5.70 -23.61 5.63
C ALA A 81 5.99 -22.37 6.50
N PRO A 82 7.25 -21.94 6.66
CA PRO A 82 7.58 -20.70 7.35
C PRO A 82 7.17 -19.48 6.52
N VAL A 83 6.57 -18.49 7.17
CA VAL A 83 6.06 -17.28 6.53
C VAL A 83 6.37 -16.04 7.37
N PHE A 84 6.56 -14.91 6.70
CA PHE A 84 6.41 -13.62 7.37
C PHE A 84 4.99 -13.11 7.15
N ALA A 85 4.21 -13.09 8.23
CA ALA A 85 2.87 -12.51 8.23
C ALA A 85 2.96 -11.02 8.58
N GLN A 86 2.25 -10.18 7.83
CA GLN A 86 2.13 -8.76 8.09
C GLN A 86 0.65 -8.38 8.16
N ARG A 87 0.23 -7.77 9.28
CA ARG A 87 -1.14 -7.30 9.50
C ARG A 87 -1.33 -5.93 8.85
N LEU A 88 -1.36 -5.92 7.53
CA LEU A 88 -1.60 -4.73 6.70
C LEU A 88 -2.33 -5.18 5.43
N SER A 89 -3.27 -4.38 4.95
CA SER A 89 -3.99 -4.68 3.72
C SER A 89 -4.20 -3.42 2.88
N PHE A 90 -3.80 -3.48 1.61
CA PHE A 90 -4.04 -2.40 0.66
C PHE A 90 -5.48 -2.35 0.14
N THR A 91 -6.32 -3.34 0.49
CA THR A 91 -7.78 -3.24 0.28
C THR A 91 -8.48 -2.46 1.39
N GLY A 92 -7.81 -2.24 2.53
CA GLY A 92 -8.38 -1.65 3.74
C GLY A 92 -9.43 -2.52 4.45
N GLU A 93 -9.50 -3.80 4.10
CA GLU A 93 -10.29 -4.83 4.79
C GLU A 93 -9.41 -5.63 5.76
N THR A 94 -10.03 -6.31 6.73
CA THR A 94 -9.33 -7.23 7.64
C THR A 94 -8.57 -8.29 6.85
N GLY A 95 -7.37 -8.63 7.33
CA GLY A 95 -6.51 -9.63 6.70
C GLY A 95 -5.03 -9.29 6.85
N GLY A 96 -4.23 -9.76 5.90
CA GLY A 96 -2.80 -9.51 5.90
C GLY A 96 -2.07 -10.04 4.68
N ASP A 97 -0.79 -9.67 4.59
CA ASP A 97 0.15 -10.13 3.59
C ASP A 97 1.04 -11.24 4.15
N PHE A 98 1.13 -12.35 3.43
CA PHE A 98 1.91 -13.51 3.84
C PHE A 98 3.04 -13.74 2.84
N ARG A 99 4.29 -13.62 3.32
CA ARG A 99 5.49 -13.78 2.51
C ARG A 99 6.06 -15.17 2.65
N HIS A 100 6.16 -15.85 1.52
CA HIS A 100 6.61 -17.22 1.41
C HIS A 100 7.95 -17.26 0.67
N ALA A 101 9.02 -17.66 1.36
CA ALA A 101 10.32 -17.87 0.71
C ALA A 101 10.29 -19.15 -0.13
N ARG A 102 9.92 -20.26 0.52
CA ARG A 102 9.80 -21.62 -0.02
C ARG A 102 8.34 -22.08 0.03
N PHE A 103 8.01 -23.20 -0.64
CA PHE A 103 6.70 -23.86 -0.58
C PHE A 103 5.49 -23.03 -1.06
N ARG A 104 5.72 -22.03 -1.92
CA ARG A 104 4.70 -21.08 -2.39
C ARG A 104 3.47 -21.76 -2.98
N GLY A 105 3.68 -22.79 -3.81
CA GLY A 105 2.59 -23.57 -4.41
C GLY A 105 1.75 -24.31 -3.37
N THR A 106 2.41 -24.94 -2.40
CA THR A 106 1.73 -25.62 -1.27
C THR A 106 0.94 -24.62 -0.43
N CYS A 107 1.51 -23.47 -0.09
CA CYS A 107 0.79 -22.44 0.67
C CYS A 107 -0.42 -21.91 -0.09
N ALA A 108 -0.28 -21.60 -1.38
CA ALA A 108 -1.40 -21.15 -2.20
C ALA A 108 -2.52 -22.20 -2.25
N ARG A 109 -2.16 -23.48 -2.40
CA ARG A 109 -3.12 -24.59 -2.36
C ARG A 109 -3.83 -24.69 -1.01
N ASN A 110 -3.10 -24.65 0.11
CA ASN A 110 -3.69 -24.73 1.45
C ASN A 110 -4.70 -23.61 1.70
N HIS A 111 -4.38 -22.37 1.29
CA HIS A 111 -5.34 -21.26 1.36
C HIS A 111 -6.56 -21.50 0.48
N SER A 112 -6.34 -21.98 -0.75
CA SER A 112 -7.42 -22.26 -1.69
C SER A 112 -8.38 -23.32 -1.14
N GLU A 113 -7.85 -24.45 -0.68
CA GLU A 113 -8.64 -25.57 -0.15
C GLU A 113 -9.42 -25.18 1.11
N ALA A 114 -8.75 -24.57 2.10
CA ALA A 114 -9.41 -24.09 3.32
C ALA A 114 -10.41 -22.95 3.05
N GLY A 115 -10.19 -22.18 1.99
CA GLY A 115 -11.01 -21.04 1.60
C GLY A 115 -12.27 -21.39 0.80
N GLN A 116 -12.32 -22.55 0.14
CA GLN A 116 -13.50 -22.97 -0.65
C GLN A 116 -14.81 -22.89 0.14
N PRO A 117 -14.95 -23.49 1.34
CA PRO A 117 -16.20 -23.41 2.11
C PRO A 117 -16.52 -21.99 2.61
N LEU A 118 -15.54 -21.07 2.58
CA LEU A 118 -15.69 -19.67 2.97
C LEU A 118 -15.98 -18.75 1.78
N GLY A 119 -16.10 -19.30 0.57
CA GLY A 119 -16.34 -18.55 -0.66
C GLY A 119 -15.11 -17.75 -1.13
N LEU A 120 -13.89 -18.21 -0.81
CA LEU A 120 -12.65 -17.57 -1.24
C LEU A 120 -12.61 -17.46 -2.77
N ARG A 121 -12.20 -16.28 -3.27
CA ARG A 121 -12.03 -16.01 -4.70
C ARG A 121 -10.70 -15.31 -4.93
N LEU A 122 -10.09 -15.59 -6.07
CA LEU A 122 -8.94 -14.82 -6.54
C LEU A 122 -9.42 -13.43 -6.99
N ALA A 123 -8.66 -12.40 -6.63
CA ALA A 123 -8.89 -11.03 -7.03
C ALA A 123 -7.62 -10.50 -7.74
N GLY A 124 -7.81 -9.83 -8.88
CA GLY A 124 -6.73 -9.24 -9.65
C GLY A 124 -6.40 -7.80 -9.24
N GLY A 125 -5.40 -7.22 -9.91
CA GLY A 125 -4.94 -5.85 -9.66
C GLY A 125 -6.02 -4.79 -9.86
N GLU A 126 -6.99 -5.04 -10.76
CA GLU A 126 -8.10 -4.11 -11.00
C GLU A 126 -9.07 -4.00 -9.81
N ALA A 127 -9.42 -5.13 -9.20
CA ALA A 127 -10.22 -5.14 -7.98
C ALA A 127 -9.46 -4.50 -6.82
N LEU A 128 -8.15 -4.76 -6.72
CA LEU A 128 -7.29 -4.11 -5.72
C LEU A 128 -7.23 -2.59 -5.91
N ASN A 129 -7.10 -2.12 -7.16
CA ASN A 129 -7.06 -0.69 -7.47
C ASN A 129 -8.39 0.00 -7.17
N ALA A 130 -9.52 -0.67 -7.41
CA ALA A 130 -10.84 -0.21 -6.96
C ALA A 130 -10.89 -0.04 -5.43
N LEU A 131 -10.56 -1.09 -4.67
CA LEU A 131 -10.66 -1.10 -3.22
C LEU A 131 -9.73 -0.08 -2.55
N ARG A 132 -8.49 0.04 -3.03
CA ARG A 132 -7.53 1.00 -2.48
C ARG A 132 -7.97 2.45 -2.70
N ILE A 133 -8.63 2.75 -3.83
CA ILE A 133 -9.17 4.09 -4.12
C ILE A 133 -10.30 4.43 -3.15
N GLU A 134 -11.21 3.49 -2.87
CA GLU A 134 -12.29 3.69 -1.87
C GLU A 134 -11.75 4.01 -0.47
N LYS A 135 -10.57 3.48 -0.13
CA LYS A 135 -9.90 3.73 1.16
C LYS A 135 -9.01 4.98 1.15
N GLY A 136 -8.86 5.64 0.00
CA GLY A 136 -7.99 6.81 -0.17
C GLY A 136 -6.49 6.47 -0.12
N PHE A 137 -6.12 5.22 -0.37
CA PHE A 137 -4.72 4.83 -0.42
C PHE A 137 -4.07 5.24 -1.74
N LEU A 138 -2.87 5.81 -1.63
CA LEU A 138 -2.16 6.40 -2.77
C LEU A 138 -1.18 5.41 -3.39
N HIS A 139 -1.04 5.46 -4.71
CA HIS A 139 -0.08 4.66 -5.46
C HIS A 139 1.03 5.56 -6.03
N TRP A 140 2.29 5.22 -5.72
CA TRP A 140 3.44 5.92 -6.28
C TRP A 140 3.47 5.78 -7.81
N GLY A 141 3.74 6.88 -8.51
CA GLY A 141 3.74 6.96 -9.97
C GLY A 141 2.37 7.26 -10.58
N ALA A 142 1.28 7.17 -9.81
CA ALA A 142 -0.07 7.55 -10.25
C ALA A 142 -0.61 8.73 -9.44
N ASP A 143 -0.81 8.54 -8.13
CA ASP A 143 -1.37 9.59 -7.23
C ASP A 143 -0.30 10.47 -6.59
N MET A 144 0.92 9.96 -6.52
CA MET A 144 2.05 10.67 -5.93
C MET A 144 3.33 10.42 -6.72
N ALA A 145 4.14 11.45 -6.90
CA ALA A 145 5.46 11.35 -7.48
C ALA A 145 6.45 12.23 -6.71
N TYR A 146 7.53 12.64 -7.37
CA TYR A 146 8.54 13.54 -6.81
C TYR A 146 8.15 15.02 -6.92
N THR A 147 6.97 15.32 -7.44
CA THR A 147 6.48 16.67 -7.77
C THR A 147 5.65 17.29 -6.65
N GLU A 148 4.94 16.48 -5.87
CA GLU A 148 4.07 16.92 -4.78
C GLU A 148 4.78 16.82 -3.42
N ALA A 149 4.48 17.77 -2.53
CA ALA A 149 4.84 17.63 -1.12
C ALA A 149 3.83 16.74 -0.37
N PRO A 150 4.25 16.05 0.71
CA PRO A 150 3.37 15.18 1.49
C PRO A 150 2.07 15.85 1.96
N TYR A 151 2.10 17.15 2.33
CA TYR A 151 0.89 17.86 2.75
C TYR A 151 -0.14 18.02 1.61
N GLN A 152 0.32 18.17 0.35
CA GLN A 152 -0.57 18.29 -0.82
C GLN A 152 -1.34 16.99 -1.06
N LEU A 153 -0.79 15.87 -0.62
CA LEU A 153 -1.33 14.52 -0.77
C LEU A 153 -2.12 14.05 0.47
N GLY A 154 -2.27 14.89 1.50
CA GLY A 154 -2.86 14.45 2.78
C GLY A 154 -1.98 13.49 3.58
N LEU A 155 -0.68 13.38 3.24
CA LEU A 155 0.29 12.48 3.85
C LEU A 155 1.16 13.18 4.92
N ASP A 156 0.77 14.35 5.43
CA ASP A 156 1.57 15.10 6.42
C ASP A 156 1.94 14.26 7.66
N PHE A 157 1.07 13.33 8.06
CA PHE A 157 1.26 12.44 9.21
C PHE A 157 2.49 11.51 9.10
N ILE A 158 3.02 11.27 7.89
CA ILE A 158 4.24 10.45 7.70
C ILE A 158 5.52 11.25 7.97
N CYS A 159 5.45 12.58 7.91
CA CYS A 159 6.58 13.47 8.10
C CYS A 159 6.70 13.86 9.57
N LYS A 160 7.72 13.33 10.27
CA LYS A 160 7.95 13.56 11.70
C LYS A 160 9.16 14.48 11.92
N PRO A 161 9.03 15.82 11.79
CA PRO A 161 10.16 16.76 11.88
C PRO A 161 10.81 16.82 13.26
N GLY A 162 10.09 16.40 14.32
CA GLY A 162 10.59 16.36 15.69
C GLY A 162 11.32 15.08 16.09
N LYS A 163 11.50 14.10 15.18
CA LYS A 163 12.25 12.88 15.53
C LYS A 163 13.74 13.20 15.73
N THR A 164 14.40 12.47 16.63
CA THR A 164 15.79 12.70 17.04
C THR A 164 16.78 12.66 15.88
N LEU A 165 16.56 11.78 14.90
CA LEU A 165 17.41 11.66 13.72
C LEU A 165 16.88 12.51 12.57
N PRO A 166 17.67 13.44 12.00
CA PRO A 166 17.24 14.19 10.83
C PRO A 166 17.00 13.26 9.64
N PHE A 167 16.19 13.70 8.68
CA PHE A 167 15.90 12.96 7.45
C PHE A 167 15.94 13.86 6.23
N ILE A 168 16.22 13.26 5.08
CA ILE A 168 16.32 13.94 3.80
C ILE A 168 14.99 14.63 3.48
N GLY A 169 15.05 15.92 3.16
CA GLY A 169 13.86 16.72 2.83
C GLY A 169 13.08 17.27 4.03
N ARG A 170 13.53 17.07 5.28
CA ARG A 170 12.86 17.62 6.49
C ARG A 170 12.60 19.12 6.38
N ASP A 171 13.64 19.90 6.17
CA ASP A 171 13.54 21.37 6.20
C ASP A 171 12.81 21.89 4.97
N ALA A 172 12.97 21.23 3.81
CA ALA A 172 12.20 21.55 2.60
C ALA A 172 10.70 21.28 2.80
N CYS A 173 10.33 20.20 3.50
CA CYS A 173 8.94 19.90 3.84
C CYS A 173 8.35 20.97 4.77
N LEU A 174 9.11 21.41 5.77
CA LEU A 174 8.69 22.49 6.68
C LEU A 174 8.52 23.82 5.94
N ALA A 175 9.48 24.19 5.08
CA ALA A 175 9.42 25.41 4.30
C ALA A 175 8.20 25.45 3.37
N ARG A 176 7.94 24.35 2.63
CA ARG A 176 6.75 24.28 1.75
C ARG A 176 5.43 24.29 2.52
N LYS A 177 5.42 23.81 3.77
CA LYS A 177 4.23 23.85 4.62
C LYS A 177 3.97 25.26 5.18
N ALA A 178 5.01 26.04 5.41
CA ALA A 178 4.90 27.43 5.87
C ALA A 178 4.36 28.38 4.78
N ASP A 179 4.63 28.07 3.51
CA ASP A 179 4.12 28.81 2.34
C ASP A 179 3.49 27.83 1.32
N PRO A 180 2.28 27.30 1.61
CA PRO A 180 1.67 26.24 0.83
C PRO A 180 1.24 26.75 -0.54
N LYS A 181 1.81 26.12 -1.59
CA LYS A 181 1.52 26.43 -3.00
C LYS A 181 1.16 25.18 -3.78
N GLY A 182 0.51 25.39 -4.93
CA GLY A 182 0.21 24.36 -5.90
C GLY A 182 -1.01 23.51 -5.57
N PRO A 183 -1.38 22.60 -6.49
CA PRO A 183 -2.59 21.83 -6.36
C PRO A 183 -2.49 20.81 -5.23
N CYS A 184 -3.62 20.46 -4.66
CA CYS A 184 -3.72 19.40 -3.66
C CYS A 184 -4.56 18.24 -4.19
N LEU A 185 -4.27 17.05 -3.70
CA LEU A 185 -5.06 15.88 -4.02
C LEU A 185 -6.45 16.01 -3.38
N ARG A 186 -7.48 15.73 -4.17
CA ARG A 186 -8.89 15.80 -3.78
C ARG A 186 -9.60 14.55 -4.29
N SER A 187 -10.46 13.96 -3.48
CA SER A 187 -11.37 12.91 -3.92
C SER A 187 -12.67 13.55 -4.43
N VAL A 188 -12.96 13.36 -5.71
CA VAL A 188 -14.18 13.87 -6.35
C VAL A 188 -15.14 12.74 -6.63
N ARG A 189 -16.43 12.98 -6.41
CA ARG A 189 -17.48 12.04 -6.77
C ARG A 189 -18.12 12.43 -8.09
N LEU A 190 -18.10 11.52 -9.06
CA LEU A 190 -18.80 11.70 -10.31
C LEU A 190 -20.31 11.61 -10.09
N ALA A 191 -21.04 12.47 -10.81
CA ALA A 191 -22.50 12.45 -10.82
C ALA A 191 -23.03 11.23 -11.58
N ASP A 192 -22.41 10.91 -12.72
CA ASP A 192 -22.72 9.72 -13.50
C ASP A 192 -22.04 8.47 -12.89
N PRO A 193 -22.80 7.49 -12.40
CA PRO A 193 -22.27 6.25 -11.83
C PRO A 193 -21.64 5.31 -12.87
N ASP A 194 -21.86 5.52 -14.16
CA ASP A 194 -21.38 4.64 -15.25
C ASP A 194 -20.23 5.26 -16.05
N ALA A 195 -19.88 6.52 -15.80
CA ALA A 195 -18.75 7.20 -16.44
C ALA A 195 -17.42 6.51 -16.11
N ILE A 196 -16.67 6.12 -17.15
CA ILE A 196 -15.38 5.46 -17.00
C ILE A 196 -14.27 6.50 -17.21
N LEU A 197 -13.44 6.66 -16.18
CA LEU A 197 -12.19 7.42 -16.24
C LEU A 197 -11.03 6.44 -16.03
N HIS A 198 -9.88 6.76 -16.62
CA HIS A 198 -8.69 5.93 -16.61
C HIS A 198 -7.56 6.59 -15.82
N HIS A 199 -7.03 7.70 -16.34
CA HIS A 199 -5.89 8.45 -15.81
C HIS A 199 -5.62 9.69 -16.69
N ASN A 200 -5.14 10.78 -16.08
CA ASN A 200 -4.73 12.02 -16.72
C ASN A 200 -5.82 12.82 -17.44
N GLU A 201 -7.09 12.47 -17.30
CA GLU A 201 -8.17 13.30 -17.83
C GLU A 201 -8.13 14.70 -17.17
N PRO A 202 -8.30 15.79 -17.94
CA PRO A 202 -8.28 17.14 -17.39
C PRO A 202 -9.48 17.36 -16.48
N VAL A 203 -9.25 18.01 -15.34
CA VAL A 203 -10.29 18.46 -14.43
C VAL A 203 -10.55 19.93 -14.71
N LEU A 204 -11.78 20.27 -15.09
CA LEU A 204 -12.17 21.62 -15.43
C LEU A 204 -13.03 22.25 -14.33
N ARG A 205 -12.87 23.55 -14.14
CA ARG A 205 -13.78 24.42 -13.39
C ARG A 205 -13.99 25.69 -14.19
N ASP A 206 -15.26 26.03 -14.44
CA ASP A 206 -15.64 27.23 -15.20
C ASP A 206 -14.96 27.32 -16.59
N GLY A 207 -14.81 26.16 -17.26
CA GLY A 207 -14.16 26.03 -18.57
C GLY A 207 -12.62 26.06 -18.55
N GLN A 208 -11.99 26.25 -17.39
CA GLN A 208 -10.54 26.28 -17.22
C GLN A 208 -10.03 24.96 -16.65
N ILE A 209 -8.89 24.47 -17.15
CA ILE A 209 -8.22 23.28 -16.59
C ILE A 209 -7.56 23.67 -15.27
N ILE A 210 -7.97 23.02 -14.18
CA ILE A 210 -7.44 23.26 -12.83
C ILE A 210 -6.60 22.09 -12.30
N GLY A 211 -6.53 21.00 -13.06
CA GLY A 211 -5.91 19.76 -12.60
C GLY A 211 -6.12 18.59 -13.54
N PHE A 212 -5.82 17.39 -13.02
CA PHE A 212 -6.02 16.14 -13.74
C PHE A 212 -6.39 15.00 -12.78
N VAL A 213 -7.01 13.96 -13.33
CA VAL A 213 -7.37 12.73 -12.63
C VAL A 213 -6.13 11.87 -12.40
N THR A 214 -5.81 11.55 -11.15
CA THR A 214 -4.66 10.70 -10.81
C THR A 214 -5.01 9.23 -10.75
N ALA A 215 -6.24 8.87 -10.42
CA ALA A 215 -6.75 7.51 -10.56
C ALA A 215 -8.27 7.52 -10.55
N ALA A 216 -8.87 6.55 -11.23
CA ALA A 216 -10.30 6.31 -11.17
C ALA A 216 -10.60 4.83 -11.41
N ARG A 217 -11.56 4.27 -10.67
CA ARG A 217 -12.15 2.95 -10.97
C ARG A 217 -13.58 2.85 -10.47
N SER A 218 -14.39 2.07 -11.19
CA SER A 218 -15.74 1.72 -10.78
C SER A 218 -15.67 0.69 -9.67
N VAL A 219 -16.34 0.94 -8.54
CA VAL A 219 -16.51 -0.05 -7.49
C VAL A 219 -17.99 -0.33 -7.31
N ARG A 220 -18.43 -1.49 -7.78
CA ARG A 220 -19.84 -1.92 -7.71
C ARG A 220 -20.30 -2.37 -6.31
N CYS A 221 -19.42 -2.28 -5.30
CA CYS A 221 -19.65 -2.87 -3.98
C CYS A 221 -20.79 -2.19 -3.21
N ARG A 222 -21.08 -0.93 -3.51
CA ARG A 222 -22.29 -0.24 -3.03
C ARG A 222 -22.83 0.55 -4.21
N ARG A 223 -24.16 0.73 -4.29
CA ARG A 223 -24.79 1.76 -5.15
C ARG A 223 -24.43 3.18 -4.66
N ARG A 224 -23.14 3.43 -4.39
CA ARG A 224 -22.56 4.68 -3.90
C ARG A 224 -21.62 5.17 -5.01
N PRO A 225 -21.83 6.39 -5.52
CA PRO A 225 -20.98 6.91 -6.57
C PRO A 225 -19.56 7.23 -6.07
N TRP A 226 -18.70 7.23 -7.08
CA TRP A 226 -17.24 7.33 -7.17
C TRP A 226 -16.49 8.17 -6.15
N ALA A 227 -15.23 7.81 -5.94
CA ALA A 227 -14.18 8.72 -5.48
C ALA A 227 -13.05 8.68 -6.52
N VAL A 228 -12.70 9.83 -7.08
CA VAL A 228 -11.67 10.02 -8.08
C VAL A 228 -10.63 10.94 -7.45
N PRO A 229 -9.46 10.43 -7.03
CA PRO A 229 -8.36 11.31 -6.67
C PRO A 229 -7.95 12.15 -7.89
N CYS A 230 -7.96 13.46 -7.69
CA CYS A 230 -7.57 14.47 -8.67
C CYS A 230 -6.58 15.41 -8.01
N LEU A 231 -5.51 15.77 -8.72
CA LEU A 231 -4.64 16.83 -8.28
C LEU A 231 -5.19 18.13 -8.87
N ALA A 232 -5.75 19.02 -8.03
CA ALA A 232 -6.39 20.25 -8.48
C ALA A 232 -6.01 21.45 -7.59
N ALA A 233 -5.88 22.61 -8.23
CA ALA A 233 -5.60 23.90 -7.58
C ALA A 233 -6.82 24.44 -6.81
#